data_AF-A0A521DQB1-F1
#
_entry.id   AF-A0A521DQB1-F1
#
_cell.length_a   1.000
_cell.length_b   1.000
_cell.length_c   1.000
_cell.angle_alpha   90.00
_cell.angle_beta   90.00
_cell.angle_gamma   90.00
#
_symmetry.space_group_name_H-M   'P 1'
#
loop_
_entity.id
_entity.type
_entity.pdbx_description
1 polymer ?
#
loop_
_entity_poly.entity_id
_entity_poly.type
_entity_poly.pdbx_seq_one_letter_code
_entity_poly.pdbx_strand_id
1 'polypeptide(L)' 'MKNPQVNYLLMVSEISLWYHPKVKAVDMKTVHSSKDAYAIFKEHWDEGLIGFLEEFKIVYGIPNSSD' A
#
# COMPACT_ATOMS: atom_id res chain seq x y z
N MET A 1 43.00 13.81 -12.59
CA MET A 1 41.57 13.48 -12.80
C MET A 1 40.87 13.59 -11.46
N LYS A 2 39.84 14.44 -11.30
CA LYS A 2 39.09 14.55 -10.04
C LYS A 2 38.11 13.38 -9.95
N ASN A 3 38.13 12.64 -8.85
CA ASN A 3 37.15 11.57 -8.60
C ASN A 3 35.74 12.18 -8.55
N PRO A 4 34.73 11.53 -9.16
CA PRO A 4 33.35 11.95 -8.97
C PRO A 4 33.00 11.82 -7.49
N GLN A 5 32.67 12.95 -6.87
CA GLN A 5 32.27 13.00 -5.48
C GLN A 5 30.93 12.27 -5.36
N VAL A 6 30.95 11.05 -4.83
CA VAL A 6 29.72 10.30 -4.53
C VAL A 6 28.97 11.08 -3.46
N ASN A 7 27.79 11.60 -3.82
CA ASN A 7 26.94 12.32 -2.89
C ASN A 7 26.12 11.32 -2.06
N TYR A 8 26.66 10.95 -0.90
CA TYR A 8 26.01 10.03 0.04
C TYR A 8 24.66 10.55 0.58
N LEU A 9 24.33 11.83 0.41
CA LEU A 9 23.01 12.38 0.80
C LEU A 9 21.87 11.88 -0.10
N LEU A 10 22.17 11.38 -1.29
CA LEU A 10 21.18 10.80 -2.21
C LEU A 10 21.09 9.27 -2.09
N MET A 11 21.92 8.67 -1.24
CA MET A 11 21.97 7.21 -1.05
C MET A 11 21.03 6.83 0.09
N VAL A 12 19.76 6.57 -0.25
CA VAL A 12 18.75 6.08 0.69
C VAL A 12 18.77 4.55 0.73
N SER A 13 18.56 3.96 1.91
CA SER A 13 18.39 2.51 2.05
C SER A 13 16.96 2.12 1.63
N GLU A 14 16.83 1.40 0.52
CA GLU A 14 15.56 0.80 0.13
C GLU A 14 15.32 -0.48 0.95
N ILE A 15 14.16 -0.56 1.61
CA ILE A 15 13.71 -1.76 2.33
C ILE A 15 12.45 -2.24 1.62
N SER A 16 12.48 -3.44 1.04
CA SER A 16 11.31 -4.07 0.45
C SER A 16 10.73 -5.11 1.42
N LEU A 17 9.52 -4.86 1.93
CA LEU A 17 8.79 -5.80 2.78
C LEU A 17 7.62 -6.40 1.99
N TRP A 18 7.53 -7.74 1.98
CA TRP A 18 6.45 -8.46 1.33
C TRP A 18 5.67 -9.26 2.38
N TYR A 19 4.37 -8.99 2.49
CA TYR A 19 3.45 -9.76 3.33
C TYR A 19 2.51 -10.56 2.44
N HIS A 20 2.53 -11.88 2.60
CA HIS A 20 1.62 -12.79 1.89
C HIS A 20 0.62 -13.39 2.89
N PRO A 21 -0.59 -12.82 3.01
CA PRO A 21 -1.62 -13.39 3.86
C PRO A 21 -1.97 -14.81 3.36
N LYS A 22 -2.01 -15.79 4.26
CA LYS A 22 -2.48 -17.15 3.97
C LYS A 22 -4.01 -17.22 3.93
N VAL A 23 -4.62 -16.37 3.12
CA VAL A 23 -6.07 -16.30 2.90
C VAL A 23 -6.36 -16.89 1.53
N LYS A 24 -7.40 -17.73 1.40
CA LYS A 24 -7.76 -18.27 0.09
C LYS A 24 -8.29 -17.14 -0.78
N ALA A 25 -7.98 -17.16 -2.07
CA ALA A 25 -8.41 -16.13 -3.02
C ALA A 25 -9.95 -15.94 -3.02
N VAL A 26 -10.71 -17.03 -2.83
CA VAL A 26 -12.18 -17.01 -2.73
C VAL A 26 -12.70 -16.26 -1.51
N ASP A 27 -11.91 -16.19 -0.44
CA ASP A 27 -12.29 -15.53 0.81
C ASP A 27 -11.83 -14.06 0.85
N MET A 28 -11.07 -13.60 -0.16
CA MET A 28 -10.61 -12.22 -0.26
C MET A 28 -11.73 -11.31 -0.77
N LYS A 29 -11.89 -10.13 -0.14
CA LYS A 29 -12.78 -9.08 -0.67
C LYS A 29 -12.24 -8.59 -2.01
N THR A 30 -13.01 -8.77 -3.08
CA THR A 30 -12.67 -8.22 -4.40
C THR A 30 -13.01 -6.74 -4.47
N VAL A 31 -12.11 -5.95 -5.02
CA VAL A 31 -12.28 -4.50 -5.24
C VAL A 31 -12.44 -4.26 -6.73
N HIS A 32 -13.66 -3.95 -7.17
CA HIS A 32 -13.98 -3.73 -8.57
C HIS A 32 -13.92 -2.25 -8.96
N SER A 33 -14.08 -1.37 -7.98
CA SER A 33 -14.15 0.07 -8.17
C SER A 33 -13.52 0.84 -7.00
N SER A 34 -13.26 2.13 -7.22
CA SER A 34 -12.83 3.05 -6.17
C SER A 34 -13.84 3.16 -5.02
N LYS A 35 -15.13 2.93 -5.29
CA LYS A 35 -16.18 2.93 -4.27
C LYS A 35 -16.05 1.76 -3.31
N ASP A 36 -15.66 0.59 -3.80
CA ASP A 36 -15.43 -0.60 -2.97
C ASP A 36 -14.23 -0.38 -2.05
N ALA A 37 -13.14 0.19 -2.59
CA ALA A 37 -11.98 0.57 -1.80
C ALA A 37 -12.33 1.59 -0.71
N TYR A 38 -13.11 2.62 -1.03
CA TYR A 38 -13.58 3.61 -0.07
C TYR A 38 -14.38 2.96 1.07
N ALA A 39 -15.29 2.05 0.76
CA ALA A 39 -16.09 1.34 1.77
C ALA A 39 -15.21 0.52 2.72
N ILE A 40 -14.22 -0.20 2.18
CA ILE A 40 -13.25 -0.98 2.98
C ILE A 40 -12.44 -0.05 3.89
N PHE A 41 -11.94 1.06 3.36
CA PHE A 41 -11.19 2.02 4.17
C PHE A 41 -12.04 2.55 5.30
N LYS A 42 -13.27 2.99 5.02
CA LYS A 42 -14.18 3.53 6.03
C LYS A 42 -14.50 2.52 7.15
N GLU A 43 -14.64 1.24 6.82
CA GLU A 43 -14.85 0.17 7.82
C GLU A 43 -13.67 0.01 8.79
N HIS A 44 -12.45 0.30 8.35
CA HIS A 44 -11.21 0.05 9.11
C HIS A 44 -10.46 1.35 9.51
N TRP A 45 -11.08 2.50 9.28
CA TRP A 45 -10.53 3.79 9.68
C TRP A 45 -11.15 4.20 11.01
N ASP A 46 -10.31 4.66 11.94
CA ASP A 46 -10.82 5.28 13.15
C ASP A 46 -11.20 6.73 12.84
N GLU A 47 -12.51 6.98 12.68
CA GLU A 47 -13.04 8.33 12.41
C GLU A 47 -12.70 9.32 13.53
N GLY A 48 -12.46 8.85 14.76
CA GLY A 48 -12.03 9.69 15.88
C GLY A 48 -10.58 10.15 15.77
N LEU A 49 -9.77 9.49 14.93
CA LEU A 49 -8.33 9.77 14.77
C LEU A 49 -7.94 10.28 13.38
N ILE A 50 -8.83 10.18 12.38
CA ILE A 50 -8.56 10.54 10.97
C ILE A 50 -8.06 11.99 10.78
N GLY A 51 -8.45 12.91 11.66
CA GLY A 51 -8.00 14.31 11.64
C GLY A 51 -6.79 14.62 12.52
N PHE A 52 -6.35 13.66 13.34
CA PHE A 52 -5.28 13.87 14.33
C PHE A 52 -3.98 13.17 13.97
N LEU A 53 -4.06 12.07 13.21
CA LEU A 53 -2.91 11.30 12.75
C LEU A 53 -2.79 11.39 11.23
N GLU A 54 -1.60 11.72 10.74
CA GLU A 54 -1.29 11.57 9.32
C GLU A 54 -1.09 10.09 9.02
N GLU A 55 -2.17 9.41 8.65
CA GLU A 55 -2.13 8.03 8.17
C GLU A 55 -2.61 7.93 6.72
N PHE A 56 -1.98 7.07 5.94
CA PHE A 56 -2.45 6.69 4.61
C PHE A 56 -2.51 5.17 4.50
N LYS A 57 -3.59 4.66 3.89
CA LYS A 57 -3.81 3.23 3.68
C LYS A 57 -3.84 2.97 2.18
N ILE A 58 -3.20 1.87 1.76
CA ILE A 58 -3.13 1.46 0.36
C ILE A 58 -3.84 0.12 0.22
N VAL A 59 -4.69 0.01 -0.80
CA VAL A 59 -5.32 -1.25 -1.21
C VAL A 59 -4.77 -1.60 -2.59
N TYR A 60 -4.23 -2.80 -2.71
CA TYR A 60 -3.78 -3.35 -3.98
C TYR A 60 -4.82 -4.35 -4.47
N GLY A 61 -5.46 -4.05 -5.60
CA GLY A 61 -6.31 -5.01 -6.30
C GLY A 61 -5.44 -5.93 -7.15
N ILE A 62 -5.69 -7.24 -7.09
CA ILE A 62 -5.15 -8.16 -8.10
C ILE A 62 -6.00 -7.94 -9.36
N PRO A 63 -5.40 -7.57 -10.51
CA PRO A 63 -6.16 -7.48 -11.75
C PRO A 63 -6.78 -8.85 -12.02
N ASN A 64 -8.06 -8.88 -12.35
CA ASN A 64 -8.71 -10.11 -12.81
C ASN A 64 -7.84 -10.66 -13.96
N SER A 65 -7.30 -11.85 -13.79
CA SER A 65 -6.76 -12.62 -14.91
C SER A 65 -7.95 -12.95 -15.79
N SER A 66 -8.19 -12.11 -16.79
CA SER A 66 -9.05 -12.46 -17.91
C SER A 66 -8.38 -13.64 -18.60
N ASP A 67 -8.87 -14.84 -18.30
CA ASP A 67 -8.69 -15.99 -19.19
C ASP A 67 -9.37 -15.71 -20.55
#